data_AF-A0AB35TZH5-F1
#
_entry.id   AF-A0AB35TZH5-F1
#
_cell.length_a   1.000
_cell.length_b   1.000
_cell.length_c   1.000
_cell.angle_alpha   90.00
_cell.angle_beta   90.00
_cell.angle_gamma   90.00
#
_symmetry.space_group_name_H-M   'P 1'
#
loop_
_entity.id
_entity.type
_entity.pdbx_description
1 polymer ?
#
loop_
_entity_poly.entity_id
_entity_poly.type
_entity_poly.pdbx_seq_one_letter_code
_entity_poly.pdbx_strand_id
1 'polypeptide(L)'
;MELIEVILSDENLEEAIRRVKRNRGAAGVDGMKTSELDEYFSKHKEIIKQQIRNMQYRPKPVRRVYIPKPNGKQRPLGIPSVADRVVQQAAAQVLSGIYDSTFSDHSYGFRPNRSAHDAMKDVLNNLNSGYDWVIDLDIEKYFDTVNHDKLISILREKVNDKRTLHLIRSFLKAGVMV
;
A
#
# COMPACT_ATOMS: atom_id res chain seq x y z
N MET A 1 -11.35 20.42 -5.59
CA MET A 1 -11.52 19.53 -4.42
C MET A 1 -10.15 18.99 -4.07
N GLU A 2 -9.69 19.17 -2.83
CA GLU A 2 -8.40 18.65 -2.39
C GLU A 2 -8.46 17.13 -2.31
N LEU A 3 -7.45 16.42 -2.84
CA LEU A 3 -7.46 14.96 -2.94
C LEU A 3 -7.55 14.31 -1.56
N ILE A 4 -6.95 14.96 -0.57
CA ILE A 4 -6.99 14.49 0.81
C ILE A 4 -8.40 14.39 1.38
N GLU A 5 -9.33 15.27 0.98
CA GLU A 5 -10.71 15.22 1.46
C GLU A 5 -11.48 14.05 0.84
N VAL A 6 -11.12 13.63 -0.38
CA VAL A 6 -11.65 12.39 -0.98
C VAL A 6 -11.11 11.16 -0.25
N ILE A 7 -9.82 11.16 0.09
CA ILE A 7 -9.19 10.08 0.87
C ILE A 7 -9.86 9.96 2.24
N LEU A 8 -10.18 11.09 2.88
CA LEU A 8 -10.76 11.17 4.22
C LEU A 8 -12.29 11.17 4.24
N SER A 9 -12.96 10.98 3.10
CA SER A 9 -14.41 10.89 3.06
C SER A 9 -14.89 9.72 3.92
N ASP A 10 -16.04 9.87 4.55
CA ASP A 10 -16.57 8.84 5.45
C ASP A 10 -16.87 7.55 4.66
N GLU A 11 -17.41 7.67 3.45
CA GLU A 11 -17.69 6.54 2.56
C GLU A 11 -16.40 5.79 2.19
N ASN A 12 -15.32 6.52 1.87
CA ASN A 12 -14.04 5.93 1.50
C ASN A 12 -13.37 5.22 2.69
N LEU A 13 -13.43 5.83 3.88
CA LEU A 13 -12.90 5.24 5.12
C LEU A 13 -13.69 3.98 5.53
N GLU A 14 -15.01 3.99 5.40
CA GLU A 14 -15.82 2.80 5.68
C GLU A 14 -15.50 1.63 4.75
N GLU A 15 -15.32 1.90 3.46
CA GLU A 15 -14.88 0.88 2.51
C GLU A 15 -13.47 0.37 2.85
N ALA A 16 -12.57 1.26 3.27
CA ALA A 16 -11.24 0.87 3.71
C ALA A 16 -11.27 -0.04 4.94
N ILE A 17 -12.13 0.27 5.93
CA ILE A 17 -12.35 -0.58 7.11
C ILE A 17 -12.85 -1.96 6.69
N ARG A 18 -13.86 -2.03 5.80
CA ARG A 18 -14.40 -3.31 5.28
C ARG A 18 -13.31 -4.15 4.62
N ARG A 19 -12.47 -3.55 3.78
CA ARG A 19 -11.36 -4.25 3.09
C ARG A 19 -10.30 -4.75 4.08
N VAL A 20 -9.88 -3.93 5.03
CA VAL A 20 -8.88 -4.34 6.03
C VAL A 20 -9.39 -5.50 6.89
N LYS A 21 -10.68 -5.48 7.27
CA LYS A 21 -11.31 -6.60 7.98
C LYS A 21 -11.34 -7.88 7.15
N ARG A 22 -11.71 -7.78 5.87
CA ARG A 22 -11.74 -8.92 4.94
C ARG A 22 -10.37 -9.60 4.82
N ASN A 23 -9.29 -8.82 4.87
CA ASN A 23 -7.92 -9.35 4.76
C ASN A 23 -7.43 -10.10 6.02
N ARG A 24 -8.11 -9.96 7.17
CA ARG A 24 -7.81 -10.69 8.43
C ARG A 24 -6.34 -10.68 8.88
N GLY A 25 -5.61 -9.61 8.55
CA GLY A 25 -4.18 -9.52 8.84
C GLY A 25 -3.87 -9.45 10.34
N ALA A 26 -2.72 -9.98 10.75
CA ALA A 26 -2.27 -9.95 12.14
C ALA A 26 -2.15 -8.53 12.71
N ALA A 27 -2.15 -8.40 14.03
CA ALA A 27 -1.97 -7.13 14.72
C ALA A 27 -0.59 -6.52 14.44
N GLY A 28 -0.53 -5.19 14.45
CA GLY A 28 0.71 -4.41 14.39
C GLY A 28 1.41 -4.33 15.75
N VAL A 29 2.25 -3.31 15.93
CA VAL A 29 3.03 -3.09 17.17
C VAL A 29 2.17 -2.79 18.39
N ASP A 30 0.94 -2.32 18.19
CA ASP A 30 0.00 -1.94 19.24
C ASP A 30 -0.95 -3.07 19.66
N GLY A 31 -0.82 -4.26 19.08
CA GLY A 31 -1.62 -5.43 19.45
C GLY A 31 -3.10 -5.38 19.04
N MET A 32 -3.57 -4.25 18.50
CA MET A 32 -4.96 -4.09 18.07
C MET A 32 -5.30 -5.08 16.94
N LYS A 33 -6.45 -5.74 17.04
CA LYS A 33 -6.97 -6.69 16.05
C LYS A 33 -7.96 -6.01 15.09
N THR A 34 -8.20 -6.65 13.95
CA THR A 34 -9.19 -6.17 12.96
C THR A 34 -10.63 -6.14 13.49
N SER A 35 -10.94 -6.95 14.51
CA SER A 35 -12.25 -6.96 15.18
C SER A 35 -12.53 -5.68 15.98
N GLU A 36 -11.48 -4.96 16.40
CA GLU A 36 -11.58 -3.76 17.24
C GLU A 36 -11.71 -2.48 16.39
N LEU A 37 -11.67 -2.59 15.06
CA LEU A 37 -11.66 -1.44 14.14
C LEU A 37 -12.89 -0.56 14.27
N ASP A 38 -14.09 -1.13 14.40
CA ASP A 38 -15.32 -0.32 14.45
C ASP A 38 -15.35 0.57 15.69
N GLU A 39 -15.06 -0.01 16.84
CA GLU A 39 -15.03 0.73 18.11
C GLU A 39 -13.91 1.77 18.12
N TYR A 40 -12.75 1.43 17.56
CA TYR A 40 -11.64 2.37 17.50
C TYR A 40 -11.96 3.57 16.60
N PHE A 41 -12.50 3.33 15.40
CA PHE A 41 -12.85 4.41 14.47
C PHE A 41 -14.09 5.19 14.91
N SER A 42 -15.04 4.59 15.63
CA SER A 42 -16.17 5.36 16.20
C SER A 42 -15.70 6.42 17.20
N LYS A 43 -14.60 6.15 17.93
CA LYS A 43 -14.01 7.07 18.92
C LYS A 43 -12.97 8.03 18.34
N HIS A 44 -12.15 7.56 17.38
CA HIS A 44 -10.95 8.28 16.95
C HIS A 44 -10.98 8.81 15.51
N LYS A 45 -12.01 8.50 14.70
CA LYS A 45 -12.05 8.87 13.27
C LYS A 45 -11.79 10.36 13.04
N GLU A 46 -12.50 11.24 13.73
CA GLU A 46 -12.37 12.68 13.51
C GLU A 46 -11.00 13.22 13.96
N ILE A 47 -10.44 12.68 15.04
CA ILE A 47 -9.09 13.02 15.49
C ILE A 47 -8.06 12.63 14.43
N ILE A 48 -8.17 11.42 13.87
CA ILE A 48 -7.29 10.93 12.80
C ILE A 48 -7.41 11.82 11.56
N LYS A 49 -8.64 12.13 11.13
CA LYS A 49 -8.89 13.02 9.98
C LYS A 49 -8.25 14.39 10.20
N GLN A 50 -8.44 15.00 11.37
CA GLN A 50 -7.83 16.29 11.70
C GLN A 50 -6.29 16.22 11.73
N GLN A 51 -5.72 15.18 12.33
CA GLN A 51 -4.27 14.97 12.33
C GLN A 51 -3.72 14.83 10.91
N ILE A 52 -4.41 14.14 10.01
CA ILE A 52 -3.99 14.00 8.61
C ILE A 52 -4.08 15.36 7.89
N ARG A 53 -5.18 16.10 8.04
CA ARG A 53 -5.36 17.45 7.46
C ARG A 53 -4.27 18.41 7.90
N ASN A 54 -3.90 18.33 9.18
CA ASN A 54 -2.89 19.20 9.79
C ASN A 54 -1.45 18.70 9.57
N MET A 55 -1.23 17.60 8.83
CA MET A 55 0.09 16.97 8.63
C MET A 55 0.77 16.60 9.96
N GLN A 56 -0.03 16.20 10.94
CA GLN A 56 0.39 15.79 12.29
C GLN A 56 0.21 14.28 12.53
N TYR A 57 -0.43 13.56 11.62
CA TYR A 57 -0.58 12.11 11.70
C TYR A 57 0.80 11.43 11.61
N ARG A 58 1.14 10.65 12.64
CA ARG A 58 2.39 9.89 12.72
C ARG A 58 2.06 8.40 12.68
N PRO A 59 2.29 7.72 11.55
CA PRO A 59 2.10 6.28 11.48
C PRO A 59 2.97 5.56 12.52
N LYS A 60 2.46 4.46 13.07
CA LYS A 60 3.25 3.64 13.99
C LYS A 60 4.32 2.88 13.19
N PRO A 61 5.49 2.60 13.80
CA PRO A 61 6.45 1.68 13.19
C PRO A 61 5.81 0.33 12.86
N VAL A 62 6.25 -0.30 11.77
CA VAL A 62 5.73 -1.62 11.41
C VAL A 62 6.36 -2.69 12.30
N ARG A 63 5.55 -3.69 12.70
CA ARG A 63 6.02 -4.82 13.51
C ARG A 63 6.77 -5.80 12.61
N ARG A 64 8.02 -6.13 12.94
CA ARG A 64 8.78 -7.13 12.18
C ARG A 64 8.31 -8.55 12.53
N VAL A 65 8.04 -9.34 11.50
CA VAL A 65 7.78 -10.79 11.61
C VAL A 65 8.62 -11.51 10.59
N TYR A 66 9.18 -12.66 10.97
CA TYR A 66 9.95 -13.50 10.07
C TYR A 66 9.11 -14.68 9.62
N ILE A 67 8.94 -14.81 8.30
CA ILE A 67 8.25 -15.95 7.68
C ILE A 67 9.31 -16.88 7.09
N PRO A 68 9.29 -18.19 7.39
CA PRO A 68 10.24 -19.13 6.81
C PRO A 68 10.03 -19.24 5.28
N LYS A 69 11.12 -19.18 4.52
CA LYS A 69 11.13 -19.54 3.10
C LYS A 69 11.45 -21.04 2.94
N PRO A 70 11.06 -21.67 1.82
CA PRO A 70 11.43 -23.06 1.51
C PRO A 70 12.95 -23.32 1.50
N ASN A 71 13.76 -22.28 1.25
CA ASN A 71 15.22 -22.36 1.17
C ASN A 71 15.94 -22.11 2.51
N GLY A 72 15.23 -22.16 3.65
CA GLY A 72 15.80 -21.96 4.99
C GLY A 72 16.09 -20.51 5.37
N LYS A 73 16.05 -19.56 4.43
CA LYS A 73 16.14 -18.12 4.74
C LYS A 73 14.82 -17.62 5.34
N GLN A 74 14.85 -16.52 6.08
CA GLN A 74 13.64 -15.86 6.57
C GLN A 74 13.29 -14.64 5.71
N ARG A 75 11.99 -14.45 5.43
CA ARG A 75 11.46 -13.23 4.81
C ARG A 75 11.03 -12.28 5.93
N PRO A 76 11.67 -11.11 6.07
CA PRO A 76 11.16 -10.08 6.96
C PRO A 76 9.87 -9.51 6.39
N LEU A 77 8.80 -9.50 7.18
CA LEU A 77 7.53 -8.84 6.90
C LEU A 77 7.36 -7.68 7.89
N GLY A 78 6.97 -6.51 7.39
CA GLY A 78 6.53 -5.39 8.22
C GLY A 78 5.02 -5.39 8.30
N ILE A 79 4.46 -5.48 9.51
CA ILE A 79 3.02 -5.47 9.75
C ILE A 79 2.64 -4.12 10.38
N PRO A 80 2.01 -3.19 9.64
CA PRO A 80 1.54 -1.93 10.20
C PRO A 80 0.41 -2.15 11.23
N SER A 81 0.17 -1.13 12.06
CA SER A 81 -1.02 -1.10 12.92
C SER A 81 -2.30 -1.20 12.08
N VAL A 82 -3.38 -1.71 12.67
CA VAL A 82 -4.62 -1.90 11.90
C VAL A 82 -5.21 -0.55 11.49
N ALA A 83 -5.09 0.47 12.33
CA ALA A 83 -5.48 1.84 12.00
C ALA A 83 -4.65 2.39 10.82
N ASP A 84 -3.33 2.19 10.83
CA ASP A 84 -2.46 2.59 9.70
C ASP A 84 -2.85 1.88 8.41
N ARG A 85 -3.19 0.59 8.48
CA ARG A 85 -3.68 -0.17 7.31
C ARG A 85 -4.97 0.42 6.74
N VAL A 86 -5.88 0.91 7.58
CA VAL A 86 -7.11 1.58 7.11
C VAL A 86 -6.77 2.87 6.38
N VAL A 87 -5.89 3.71 6.94
CA VAL A 87 -5.48 4.97 6.30
C VAL A 87 -4.72 4.71 5.00
N GLN A 88 -3.82 3.71 4.97
CA GLN A 88 -3.14 3.28 3.75
C GLN A 88 -4.12 2.76 2.69
N GLN A 89 -5.11 1.96 3.11
CA GLN A 89 -6.12 1.41 2.22
C GLN A 89 -7.04 2.51 1.65
N ALA A 90 -7.40 3.51 2.44
CA ALA A 90 -8.17 4.67 2.02
C ALA A 90 -7.40 5.51 0.99
N ALA A 91 -6.09 5.73 1.21
CA ALA A 91 -5.23 6.39 0.23
C ALA A 91 -5.09 5.55 -1.05
N ALA A 92 -4.85 4.25 -0.92
CA ALA A 92 -4.69 3.34 -2.06
C ALA A 92 -5.94 3.28 -2.94
N GLN A 93 -7.15 3.25 -2.36
CA GLN A 93 -8.43 3.29 -3.10
C GLN A 93 -8.50 4.46 -4.08
N VAL A 94 -8.15 5.66 -3.60
CA VAL A 94 -8.20 6.88 -4.41
C VAL A 94 -7.04 6.93 -5.40
N LEU A 95 -5.82 6.61 -4.96
CA LEU A 95 -4.62 6.64 -5.82
C LEU A 95 -4.69 5.60 -6.94
N SER A 96 -5.20 4.39 -6.69
CA SER A 96 -5.40 3.39 -7.73
C SER A 96 -6.31 3.90 -8.84
N GLY A 97 -7.37 4.65 -8.51
CA GLY A 97 -8.26 5.26 -9.51
C GLY A 97 -7.57 6.29 -10.41
N ILE A 98 -6.49 6.91 -9.94
CA ILE A 98 -5.69 7.88 -10.70
C ILE A 98 -4.62 7.20 -11.54
N TYR A 99 -3.95 6.19 -10.97
CA TYR A 99 -2.75 5.59 -11.57
C TYR A 99 -3.03 4.36 -12.44
N ASP A 100 -4.05 3.56 -12.15
CA ASP A 100 -4.17 2.24 -12.79
C ASP A 100 -4.32 2.34 -14.32
N SER A 101 -5.03 3.34 -14.82
CA SER A 101 -5.19 3.60 -16.26
C SER A 101 -3.91 4.09 -16.95
N THR A 102 -2.89 4.50 -16.19
CA THR A 102 -1.61 4.97 -16.72
C THR A 102 -0.55 3.87 -16.77
N PHE A 103 -0.80 2.74 -16.11
CA PHE A 103 0.15 1.62 -16.09
C PHE A 103 0.11 0.83 -17.38
N SER A 104 1.29 0.35 -17.79
CA SER A 104 1.45 -0.54 -18.96
C SER A 104 0.47 -1.71 -18.93
N ASP A 105 -0.02 -2.10 -20.10
CA ASP A 105 -0.84 -3.30 -20.25
C ASP A 105 -0.08 -4.59 -19.92
N HIS A 106 1.26 -4.56 -19.91
CA HIS A 106 2.12 -5.66 -19.48
C HIS A 106 2.54 -5.58 -18.00
N SER A 107 1.87 -4.75 -17.21
CA SER A 107 1.99 -4.73 -15.75
C SER A 107 0.81 -5.45 -15.11
N TYR A 108 1.06 -6.55 -14.40
CA TYR A 108 0.01 -7.42 -13.82
C TYR A 108 0.03 -7.46 -12.29
N GLY A 109 1.15 -7.11 -11.65
CA GLY A 109 1.31 -7.22 -10.21
C GLY A 109 0.48 -6.19 -9.45
N PHE A 110 -0.26 -6.63 -8.42
CA PHE A 110 -1.01 -5.78 -7.49
C PHE A 110 -2.05 -4.84 -8.14
N ARG A 111 -2.53 -5.17 -9.34
CA ARG A 111 -3.54 -4.38 -10.05
C ARG A 111 -4.92 -5.02 -10.00
N PRO A 112 -5.99 -4.22 -9.95
CA PRO A 112 -7.35 -4.75 -10.03
C PRO A 112 -7.55 -5.51 -11.35
N ASN A 113 -8.25 -6.65 -11.28
CA ASN A 113 -8.60 -7.49 -12.44
C ASN A 113 -7.41 -7.98 -13.28
N ARG A 114 -6.20 -8.02 -12.72
CA ARG A 114 -5.01 -8.62 -13.34
C ARG A 114 -4.40 -9.66 -12.41
N SER A 115 -3.84 -10.72 -13.00
CA SER A 115 -3.30 -11.85 -12.25
C SER A 115 -1.99 -12.36 -12.83
N ALA A 116 -1.28 -13.20 -12.06
CA ALA A 116 -0.11 -13.90 -12.55
C ALA A 116 -0.42 -14.83 -13.74
N HIS A 117 -1.65 -15.34 -13.85
CA HIS A 117 -2.06 -16.16 -14.99
C HIS A 117 -2.14 -15.34 -16.29
N ASP A 118 -2.52 -14.06 -16.20
CA ASP A 118 -2.56 -13.17 -17.36
C ASP A 118 -1.15 -12.86 -17.85
N ALA A 119 -0.21 -12.61 -16.92
CA ALA A 119 1.21 -12.47 -17.24
C ALA A 119 1.77 -13.72 -17.96
N MET A 120 1.42 -14.91 -17.47
CA MET A 120 1.85 -16.18 -18.08
C MET A 120 1.30 -16.37 -19.50
N LYS A 121 0.04 -15.99 -19.74
CA LYS A 121 -0.55 -16.05 -21.09
C LYS A 121 0.22 -15.16 -22.07
N ASP A 122 0.57 -13.94 -21.66
CA ASP A 122 1.30 -13.03 -22.54
C ASP A 122 2.73 -13.50 -22.81
N VAL A 123 3.39 -14.11 -21.82
CA VAL A 123 4.68 -14.81 -22.03
C VAL A 123 4.54 -15.94 -23.05
N LEU A 124 3.51 -16.79 -22.92
CA LEU A 124 3.27 -17.90 -23.86
C LEU A 124 2.97 -17.40 -25.28
N ASN A 125 2.20 -16.32 -25.41
CA ASN A 125 1.92 -15.70 -26.71
C ASN A 125 3.19 -15.18 -27.39
N ASN A 126 4.10 -14.56 -26.63
CA ASN A 126 5.38 -14.11 -27.15
C ASN A 126 6.26 -15.29 -27.60
N LEU A 127 6.37 -16.34 -26.79
CA LEU A 127 7.10 -17.56 -27.16
C LEU A 127 6.52 -18.18 -28.45
N ASN A 128 5.20 -18.31 -28.54
CA ASN A 128 4.52 -18.84 -29.74
C ASN A 128 4.68 -17.95 -30.98
N SER A 129 5.05 -16.68 -30.80
CA SER A 129 5.32 -15.73 -31.88
C SER A 129 6.80 -15.73 -32.32
N GLY A 130 7.63 -16.62 -31.76
CA GLY A 130 9.05 -16.77 -32.10
C GLY A 130 10.02 -15.97 -31.22
N TYR A 131 9.55 -15.38 -30.12
CA TYR A 131 10.43 -14.72 -29.14
C TYR A 131 10.96 -15.75 -28.13
N ASP A 132 11.96 -16.52 -28.54
CA ASP A 132 12.42 -17.71 -27.79
C ASP A 132 13.43 -17.43 -26.67
N TRP A 133 13.85 -16.17 -26.49
CA TRP A 133 14.83 -15.76 -25.48
C TRP A 133 14.19 -14.88 -24.42
N VAL A 134 14.40 -15.26 -23.15
CA VAL A 134 13.90 -14.51 -21.98
C VAL A 134 15.06 -13.84 -21.27
N ILE A 135 14.92 -12.54 -21.03
CA ILE A 135 15.81 -11.78 -20.14
C ILE A 135 15.13 -11.69 -18.79
N ASP A 136 15.62 -12.44 -17.80
CA ASP A 136 15.10 -12.43 -16.45
C ASP A 136 15.81 -11.37 -15.61
N LEU A 137 15.05 -10.43 -15.05
CA LEU A 137 15.53 -9.32 -14.24
C LEU A 137 14.75 -9.29 -12.93
N ASP A 138 15.47 -9.32 -11.80
CA ASP A 138 14.88 -9.17 -10.46
C ASP A 138 15.53 -7.99 -9.72
N ILE A 139 14.73 -7.27 -8.94
CA ILE A 139 15.20 -6.15 -8.11
C ILE A 139 15.26 -6.63 -6.66
N GLU A 140 16.47 -6.76 -6.14
CA GLU A 140 16.66 -7.15 -4.74
C GLU A 140 16.12 -6.04 -3.80
N LYS A 141 15.29 -6.45 -2.83
CA LYS A 141 14.87 -5.61 -1.69
C LYS A 141 14.30 -4.25 -2.10
N TYR A 142 13.46 -4.19 -3.14
CA TYR A 142 12.88 -2.94 -3.66
C TYR A 142 12.43 -1.95 -2.56
N PHE A 143 11.64 -2.40 -1.58
CA PHE A 143 11.14 -1.52 -0.52
C PHE A 143 12.20 -1.05 0.50
N ASP A 144 13.32 -1.76 0.63
CA ASP A 144 14.42 -1.34 1.50
C ASP A 144 15.38 -0.37 0.79
N THR A 145 15.38 -0.35 -0.55
CA THR A 145 16.33 0.42 -1.38
C THR A 145 15.69 1.57 -2.16
N VAL A 146 14.36 1.67 -2.20
CA VAL A 146 13.65 2.71 -2.94
C VAL A 146 13.98 4.11 -2.42
N ASN A 147 14.45 4.99 -3.29
CA ASN A 147 14.73 6.38 -2.93
C ASN A 147 13.40 7.14 -2.72
N HIS A 148 13.14 7.56 -1.49
CA HIS A 148 11.89 8.23 -1.12
C HIS A 148 11.68 9.57 -1.84
N ASP A 149 12.73 10.34 -2.10
CA ASP A 149 12.60 11.63 -2.80
C ASP A 149 12.23 11.43 -4.27
N LYS A 150 12.87 10.45 -4.94
CA LYS A 150 12.53 10.08 -6.32
C LYS A 150 11.10 9.56 -6.42
N LEU A 151 10.68 8.68 -5.51
CA LEU A 151 9.30 8.17 -5.48
C LEU A 151 8.28 9.29 -5.29
N ILE A 152 8.51 10.21 -4.35
CA ILE A 152 7.61 11.35 -4.13
C ILE A 152 7.60 12.30 -5.33
N SER A 153 8.73 12.47 -6.04
CA SER A 153 8.79 13.26 -7.27
C SER A 153 7.90 12.68 -8.36
N ILE A 154 7.98 11.36 -8.59
CA ILE A 154 7.14 10.66 -9.58
C ILE A 154 5.66 10.78 -9.20
N LEU A 155 5.33 10.59 -7.91
CA LEU A 155 3.94 10.70 -7.45
C LEU A 155 3.36 12.10 -7.65
N ARG A 156 4.20 13.14 -7.62
CA ARG A 156 3.78 14.53 -7.81
C ARG A 156 3.29 14.82 -9.23
N GLU A 157 3.72 14.05 -10.23
CA GLU A 157 3.35 14.25 -11.63
C GLU A 157 1.83 14.10 -11.87
N LYS A 158 1.15 13.26 -11.08
CA LYS A 158 -0.32 13.08 -11.14
C LYS A 158 -1.04 13.53 -9.88
N VAL A 159 -0.35 13.57 -8.74
CA VAL A 159 -0.94 13.94 -7.44
C VAL A 159 -0.18 15.13 -6.87
N ASN A 160 -0.71 16.34 -7.10
CA ASN A 160 -0.13 17.58 -6.57
C ASN A 160 -0.85 18.09 -5.32
N ASP A 161 -1.18 17.17 -4.40
CA ASP A 161 -1.81 17.49 -3.11
C ASP A 161 -0.76 17.37 -1.98
N LYS A 162 -0.41 18.50 -1.37
CA LYS A 162 0.67 18.58 -0.36
C LYS A 162 0.41 17.66 0.84
N ARG A 163 -0.84 17.57 1.31
CA ARG A 163 -1.21 16.77 2.49
C ARG A 163 -1.14 15.28 2.18
N THR A 164 -1.59 14.87 0.99
CA THR A 164 -1.50 13.50 0.50
C THR A 164 -0.05 13.05 0.33
N LEU A 165 0.79 13.88 -0.31
CA LEU A 165 2.21 13.56 -0.47
C LEU A 165 2.93 13.50 0.89
N HIS A 166 2.57 14.37 1.83
CA HIS A 166 3.08 14.31 3.21
C HIS A 166 2.69 13.01 3.91
N LEU A 167 1.43 12.58 3.80
CA LEU A 167 0.92 11.34 4.37
C LEU A 167 1.64 10.11 3.79
N ILE A 168 1.82 10.03 2.47
CA ILE A 168 2.56 8.93 1.84
C ILE A 168 4.00 8.91 2.36
N ARG A 169 4.64 10.08 2.43
CA ARG A 169 6.01 10.20 2.91
C ARG A 169 6.15 9.82 4.39
N SER A 170 5.13 10.07 5.23
CA SER A 170 5.16 9.66 6.63
C SER A 170 5.10 8.14 6.78
N PHE A 171 4.34 7.43 5.93
CA PHE A 171 4.35 5.96 5.90
C PHE A 171 5.70 5.39 5.48
N LEU A 172 6.33 5.95 4.45
CA LEU A 172 7.66 5.53 4.00
C LEU A 172 8.73 5.72 5.10
N LYS A 173 8.54 6.72 5.97
CA LYS A 173 9.46 7.04 7.07
C LYS A 173 9.13 6.36 8.41
N ALA A 174 7.99 5.69 8.54
CA ALA A 174 7.52 5.11 9.79
C ALA A 174 8.51 4.07 10.39
N GLY A 175 9.39 3.53 9.56
CA GLY A 175 10.45 2.63 9.98
C GLY A 175 9.90 1.29 10.49
N VAL A 176 10.78 0.51 11.10
CA VAL A 176 10.47 -0.82 11.63
C VAL A 176 10.84 -0.86 13.11
N MET A 177 9.95 -1.38 13.94
CA MET A 177 10.28 -1.76 15.30
C MET A 177 10.74 -3.22 15.30
N VAL A 178 11.97 -3.45 15.75
CA VAL A 178 12.61 -4.77 15.85
C VAL A 178 12.23 -5.41 17.18
#